data_AF-A0A7I8L788-F1
#
_entry.id   AF-A0A7I8L788-F1
#
_cell.length_a   1.000
_cell.length_b   1.000
_cell.length_c   1.000
_cell.angle_alpha   90.00
_cell.angle_beta   90.00
_cell.angle_gamma   90.00
#
_symmetry.space_group_name_H-M   'P 1'
#
loop_
_entity.id
_entity.type
_entity.pdbx_description
1 polymer ?
#
loop_
_entity_poly.entity_id
_entity_poly.type
_entity_poly.pdbx_seq_one_letter_code
_entity_poly.pdbx_strand_id
1 'polypeptide(L)' 'MKGGGCKESFVAWEFCMQEAESKKEDLVEKCYQVTGRLMACMEQHADYYEPILRAEKAMKEEVARGLEQDRGGPSEAITD' A
#
# COMPACT_ATOMS: atom_id res chain seq x y z
N MET A 1 -2.65 -14.33 1.99
CA MET A 1 -2.56 -14.03 0.54
C MET A 1 -1.99 -15.14 -0.34
N LYS A 2 -1.49 -16.27 0.21
CA LYS A 2 -1.03 -17.43 -0.60
C LYS A 2 -2.16 -18.37 -1.07
N GLY A 3 -3.41 -18.03 -0.77
CA GLY A 3 -4.62 -18.66 -1.31
C GLY A 3 -5.33 -17.71 -2.29
N GLY A 4 -6.16 -18.29 -3.16
CA GLY A 4 -6.90 -17.55 -4.19
C GLY A 4 -6.13 -17.34 -5.49
N GLY A 5 -6.75 -16.62 -6.43
CA GLY A 5 -6.23 -16.41 -7.80
C GLY A 5 -4.94 -15.58 -7.87
N CYS A 6 -4.63 -14.79 -6.85
CA CYS A 6 -3.48 -13.87 -6.86
C CYS A 6 -2.23 -14.40 -6.17
N LYS A 7 -2.14 -15.71 -5.93
CA LYS A 7 -0.99 -16.33 -5.24
C LYS A 7 0.35 -15.97 -5.89
N GLU A 8 0.45 -16.06 -7.21
CA GLU A 8 1.71 -15.80 -7.93
C GLU A 8 2.13 -14.33 -7.82
N SER A 9 1.20 -13.40 -8.00
CA SER A 9 1.45 -11.97 -7.81
C SER A 9 1.88 -11.66 -6.37
N PHE A 10 1.29 -12.34 -5.38
CA PHE A 10 1.66 -12.17 -3.98
C PHE A 10 3.07 -12.69 -3.68
N VAL A 11 3.44 -13.86 -4.20
CA VAL A 11 4.80 -14.40 -4.04
C VAL A 11 5.84 -13.50 -4.71
N ALA A 12 5.54 -12.94 -5.89
CA ALA A 12 6.42 -11.98 -6.55
C ALA A 12 6.59 -10.69 -5.74
N TRP A 13 5.52 -10.21 -5.11
CA TRP A 13 5.56 -9.08 -4.19
C TRP A 13 6.41 -9.40 -2.95
N GLU A 14 6.19 -10.54 -2.28
CA GLU A 14 7.00 -10.95 -1.11
C GLU A 14 8.48 -11.04 -1.46
N PHE A 15 8.82 -11.63 -2.61
CA PHE A 15 10.21 -11.73 -3.06
C PHE A 15 10.83 -10.35 -3.26
N CYS A 16 10.12 -9.42 -3.90
CA CYS A 16 10.59 -8.05 -4.07
C CYS A 16 10.83 -7.36 -2.72
N MET A 17 9.89 -7.51 -1.78
CA MET A 17 10.01 -6.94 -0.43
C MET A 17 11.25 -7.47 0.29
N GLN A 18 11.45 -8.79 0.28
CA GLN A 18 12.61 -9.44 0.90
C GLN A 18 13.92 -9.01 0.25
N GLU A 19 13.96 -8.90 -1.09
CA GLU A 19 15.13 -8.43 -1.82
C GLU A 19 15.46 -6.99 -1.43
N ALA A 20 14.48 -6.10 -1.45
CA ALA A 20 14.64 -4.69 -1.13
C ALA A 20 15.09 -4.50 0.33
N GLU A 21 14.51 -5.22 1.29
CA GLU A 21 14.97 -5.24 2.70
C GLU A 21 16.42 -5.71 2.81
N SER A 22 16.77 -6.82 2.16
CA SER A 22 18.13 -7.40 2.22
C SER A 22 19.20 -6.45 1.67
N LYS A 23 18.83 -5.66 0.66
CA LYS A 23 19.70 -4.68 0.00
C LYS A 23 19.61 -3.28 0.60
N LYS A 24 18.71 -3.06 1.57
CA LYS A 24 18.39 -1.74 2.15
C LYS A 24 17.98 -0.73 1.08
N GLU A 25 17.25 -1.19 0.07
CA GLU A 25 16.66 -0.36 -0.99
C GLU A 25 15.33 0.24 -0.50
N ASP A 26 14.92 1.36 -1.09
CA ASP A 26 13.59 1.91 -0.84
C ASP A 26 12.52 0.93 -1.35
N LEU A 27 11.72 0.42 -0.42
CA LEU A 27 10.71 -0.60 -0.68
C LEU A 27 9.62 -0.09 -1.63
N VAL A 28 9.24 1.18 -1.48
CA VAL A 28 8.18 1.80 -2.28
C VAL A 28 8.66 1.95 -3.71
N GLU A 29 9.84 2.52 -3.93
CA GLU A 29 10.40 2.69 -5.27
C GLU A 29 10.67 1.33 -5.95
N LYS A 30 11.33 0.40 -5.23
CA LYS A 30 11.72 -0.90 -5.79
C LYS A 30 10.51 -1.77 -6.12
N CYS A 31 9.51 -1.80 -5.24
CA CYS A 31 8.39 -2.73 -5.35
C CYS A 31 7.07 -2.11 -5.81
N TYR A 32 7.06 -0.83 -6.21
CA TYR A 32 5.86 -0.13 -6.69
C TYR A 32 5.11 -0.93 -7.76
N GLN A 33 5.81 -1.36 -8.81
CA GLN A 33 5.18 -2.03 -9.95
C GLN A 33 4.58 -3.39 -9.57
N VAL A 34 5.29 -4.18 -8.75
CA VAL A 34 4.79 -5.51 -8.32
C VAL A 34 3.65 -5.37 -7.31
N THR A 35 3.68 -4.33 -6.47
CA THR A 35 2.57 -3.96 -5.58
C THR A 35 1.32 -3.58 -6.38
N GLY A 36 1.48 -2.77 -7.43
CA GLY A 36 0.39 -2.42 -8.35
C GLY A 36 -0.21 -3.63 -9.07
N ARG A 37 0.62 -4.60 -9.51
CA ARG A 37 0.13 -5.84 -10.13
C ARG A 37 -0.64 -6.72 -9.14
N LEU A 38 -0.15 -6.86 -7.91
CA LEU A 38 -0.86 -7.57 -6.86
C LEU A 38 -2.22 -6.92 -6.58
N MET A 39 -2.24 -5.59 -6.46
CA MET A 39 -3.47 -4.84 -6.22
C MET A 39 -4.49 -5.05 -7.34
N ALA A 40 -4.08 -4.86 -8.60
CA ALA A 40 -4.94 -5.04 -9.75
C ALA A 40 -5.49 -6.47 -9.84
N CYS A 41 -4.72 -7.48 -9.43
CA CYS A 41 -5.21 -8.85 -9.33
C CYS A 41 -6.28 -8.98 -8.24
N MET A 42 -6.04 -8.44 -7.04
CA MET A 42 -7.01 -8.51 -5.94
C MET A 42 -8.32 -7.82 -6.29
N GLU A 43 -8.29 -6.68 -6.97
CA GLU A 43 -9.48 -5.96 -7.45
C GLU A 43 -10.27 -6.78 -8.48
N GLN A 44 -9.60 -7.51 -9.38
CA GLN A 44 -10.26 -8.42 -10.33
C GLN A 44 -10.92 -9.64 -9.66
N HIS A 45 -10.44 -10.00 -8.47
CA HIS A 45 -10.97 -11.10 -7.65
C HIS A 45 -11.55 -10.57 -6.33
N ALA A 46 -12.23 -9.41 -6.40
CA ALA A 46 -12.66 -8.66 -5.22
C ALA A 46 -13.61 -9.45 -4.31
N ASP A 47 -14.40 -10.37 -4.85
CA ASP A 47 -15.26 -11.30 -4.12
C ASP A 47 -14.46 -12.22 -3.18
N TYR A 48 -13.28 -12.70 -3.60
CA TYR A 48 -12.40 -13.49 -2.74
C TYR A 48 -11.59 -12.62 -1.76
N TYR A 49 -11.17 -11.42 -2.18
CA TYR A 49 -10.29 -10.53 -1.40
C TYR A 49 -11.01 -9.38 -0.67
N GLU A 50 -12.35 -9.41 -0.62
CA GLU A 50 -13.20 -8.32 -0.11
C GLU A 50 -12.76 -7.77 1.26
N PRO A 51 -12.46 -8.60 2.28
CA PRO A 51 -12.10 -8.08 3.60
C PRO A 51 -10.81 -7.24 3.57
N ILE A 52 -9.90 -7.57 2.67
CA ILE A 52 -8.59 -6.93 2.56
C ILE A 52 -8.72 -5.61 1.81
N LEU A 53 -9.45 -5.62 0.69
CA LEU A 53 -9.73 -4.42 -0.09
C LEU A 53 -10.51 -3.39 0.74
N ARG A 54 -11.44 -3.85 1.60
CA ARG A 54 -12.15 -2.99 2.55
C ARG A 54 -11.19 -2.34 3.55
N ALA A 55 -10.30 -3.11 4.15
CA ALA A 55 -9.32 -2.61 5.12
C ALA A 55 -8.37 -1.59 4.47
N GLU A 56 -7.91 -1.87 3.26
CA GLU A 56 -7.05 -0.95 2.50
C GLU A 56 -7.77 0.36 2.17
N LYS A 57 -9.03 0.29 1.71
CA LYS A 57 -9.83 1.49 1.44
C LYS A 57 -9.99 2.33 2.70
N ALA A 58 -10.29 1.72 3.84
CA ALA A 58 -10.41 2.41 5.12
C ALA A 58 -9.09 3.11 5.50
N MET A 59 -7.96 2.43 5.37
CA MET A 59 -6.63 3.01 5.62
C MET A 59 -6.36 4.21 4.69
N LYS A 60 -6.64 4.09 3.38
CA LYS A 60 -6.46 5.19 2.41
C LYS A 60 -7.30 6.41 2.79
N GLU A 61 -8.54 6.21 3.21
CA GLU A 61 -9.42 7.28 3.67
C GLU A 61 -8.94 7.92 4.98
N GLU A 62 -8.40 7.14 5.92
CA GLU A 62 -7.80 7.65 7.16
C GLU A 62 -6.57 8.52 6.88
N VAL A 63 -5.67 8.06 6.00
CA VAL A 63 -4.49 8.83 5.57
C VAL A 63 -4.93 10.12 4.87
N ALA A 64 -5.91 10.05 3.96
CA ALA A 64 -6.42 11.24 3.28
C ALA A 64 -6.98 12.28 4.27
N ARG A 65 -7.77 11.85 5.26
CA ARG A 65 -8.29 12.74 6.32
C ARG A 65 -7.18 13.36 7.15
N GLY A 66 -6.15 12.59 7.51
CA GLY A 66 -4.99 13.11 8.24
C GLY A 66 -4.25 14.19 7.46
N LEU A 67 -4.00 13.96 6.17
CA LEU A 67 -3.36 14.95 5.29
C LEU A 67 -4.20 16.23 5.12
N GLU A 68 -5.53 16.12 5.10
CA GLU A 68 -6.42 17.29 5.08
C GLU A 68 -6.36 18.09 6.39
N GLN A 69 -6.28 17.40 7.53
CA GLN A 69 -6.16 18.02 8.85
C GLN A 69 -4.81 18.74 9.03
N ASP A 70 -3.71 18.12 8.60
CA ASP A 70 -2.36 18.72 8.66
C ASP A 70 -2.26 19.97 7.78
N ARG A 71 -2.99 20.01 6.66
CA ARG A 71 -3.04 21.18 5.77
C ARG A 71 -3.98 22.29 6.27
N GLY A 72 -4.77 22.04 7.30
CA GLY A 72 -5.72 22.97 7.92
C GLY A 72 -5.32 23.51 9.29
N GLY A 73 -4.18 23.08 9.86
CA GLY A 73 -3.65 23.59 11.12
C GLY A 73 -2.98 24.97 10.96
N PRO A 74 -3.00 25.85 11.98
CA PRO A 74 -2.39 27.17 11.87
C PRO A 74 -0.89 27.01 11.59
N SER A 75 -0.43 27.67 10.53
CA SER A 75 0.97 27.93 10.24
C SER A 75 1.72 28.20 11.54
N GLU A 76 2.78 27.45 11.81
CA GLU A 76 3.79 27.81 12.80
C GLU A 76 4.34 29.20 12.44
N ALA A 77 3.66 30.24 12.93
CA ALA A 77 4.21 31.56 13.07
C ALA A 77 5.15 31.51 14.26
N ILE A 78 6.35 30.98 14.03
CA ILE A 78 7.51 31.27 14.86
C ILE A 78 8.19 32.46 14.19
N THR A 79 7.76 33.66 14.58
CA THR A 79 8.57 34.87 14.41
C THR A 79 9.60 34.89 15.52
N ASP A 80 10.87 34.98 15.11
CA ASP A 80 12.05 35.32 15.93
C ASP A 80 11.85 36.65 16.69
#